data_AF-A0A5A9GIV9-F1
#
_entry.id   AF-A0A5A9GIV9-F1
#
_cell.length_a   1.000
_cell.length_b   1.000
_cell.length_c   1.000
_cell.angle_alpha   90.00
_cell.angle_beta   90.00
_cell.angle_gamma   90.00
#
_symmetry.space_group_name_H-M   'P 1'
#
loop_
_entity.id
_entity.type
_entity.pdbx_description
1 polymer ?
#
loop_
_entity_poly.entity_id
_entity_poly.type
_entity_poly.pdbx_seq_one_letter_code
_entity_poly.pdbx_strand_id
1 'polypeptide(L)'
;MSAAASRFEGSYLGDATRIGAATRMECKICWHVYDPTEGCDHWQVPPGTAFAALPDHWRCPVCDGARDQFMALDGEPVSAEAPTLPAPVAQATGPALPSEVITRLEAAFREIHTAQMRGMPIVNDALAVKAVGFRRHGERWLGALVTPWFLNLVLLPGEGDEWSGLVPGAKELIEFPSGWYEFVHANRKGVGAYKACSLFSPMFEFASMLQATETASAALVSLFDPSIREDGAQTAEIRRRREEELAPPPEPAPAPTQPQTEPMRPSRRTLLGMGTGDSADA
;
A
#
# COMPACT_ATOMS: atom_id res chain seq x y z
N MET A 1 25.07 25.68 28.11
CA MET A 1 25.73 25.13 26.90
C MET A 1 24.71 24.22 26.25
N SER A 2 24.04 24.71 25.20
CA SER A 2 22.90 24.01 24.57
C SER A 2 23.37 22.80 23.77
N ALA A 3 22.81 21.64 24.10
CA ALA A 3 22.85 20.46 23.26
C ALA A 3 22.03 20.73 22.00
N ALA A 4 22.69 20.80 20.85
CA ALA A 4 22.04 20.87 19.55
C ALA A 4 21.34 19.52 19.30
N ALA A 5 20.01 19.57 19.27
CA ALA A 5 19.15 18.44 18.96
C ALA A 5 19.52 17.84 17.59
N SER A 6 19.66 16.52 17.59
CA SER A 6 19.82 15.62 16.45
C SER A 6 18.84 15.97 15.33
N ARG A 7 19.35 16.59 14.26
CA ARG A 7 18.61 16.89 13.03
C ARG A 7 18.79 15.73 12.05
N PHE A 8 17.74 14.92 11.94
CA PHE A 8 17.32 14.14 10.75
C PHE A 8 18.43 13.72 9.76
N GLU A 9 19.04 12.58 10.10
CA GLU A 9 19.80 11.58 9.33
C GLU A 9 19.75 11.74 7.78
N GLY A 10 20.71 12.46 7.18
CA GLY A 10 21.01 12.35 5.74
C GLY A 10 21.91 11.16 5.43
N SER A 11 22.03 10.73 4.16
CA SER A 11 22.86 9.57 3.77
C SER A 11 24.33 9.65 4.20
N TYR A 12 24.86 10.85 4.44
CA TYR A 12 26.21 11.08 4.94
C TYR A 12 26.27 11.74 6.34
N LEU A 13 25.12 11.97 7.00
CA LEU A 13 25.04 12.54 8.37
C LEU A 13 25.76 13.89 8.61
N GLY A 14 26.05 14.67 7.57
CA GLY A 14 26.91 15.85 7.72
C GLY A 14 28.40 15.52 7.88
N ASP A 15 28.76 14.24 7.82
CA ASP A 15 30.13 13.73 7.93
C ASP A 15 30.80 13.67 6.55
N ALA A 16 31.61 14.69 6.26
CA ALA A 16 32.33 14.83 4.99
C ALA A 16 33.28 13.66 4.68
N THR A 17 33.60 12.80 5.67
CA THR A 17 34.42 11.60 5.44
C THR A 17 33.68 10.46 4.76
N ARG A 18 32.34 10.52 4.71
CA ARG A 18 31.47 9.47 4.13
C ARG A 18 31.14 9.69 2.67
N ILE A 19 31.68 10.74 2.05
CA ILE A 19 31.45 11.10 0.66
C ILE A 19 32.78 11.15 -0.10
N GLY A 20 32.79 10.62 -1.32
CA GLY A 20 33.95 10.65 -2.20
C GLY A 20 34.13 12.02 -2.85
N ALA A 21 35.32 12.26 -3.42
CA ALA A 21 35.62 13.52 -4.11
C ALA A 21 34.73 13.79 -5.33
N ALA A 22 34.24 12.73 -5.98
CA ALA A 22 33.35 12.78 -7.13
C ALA A 22 31.85 12.63 -6.77
N THR A 23 31.50 12.52 -5.50
CA THR A 23 30.11 12.30 -5.08
C THR A 23 29.25 13.54 -5.39
N ARG A 24 28.20 13.33 -6.20
CA ARG A 24 27.18 14.36 -6.48
C ARG A 24 26.21 14.47 -5.31
N MET A 25 25.79 15.69 -5.00
CA MET A 25 25.03 16.00 -3.78
C MET A 25 23.76 16.74 -4.12
N GLU A 26 22.60 16.22 -3.74
CA GLU A 26 21.30 16.86 -3.97
C GLU A 26 20.80 17.58 -2.73
N CYS A 27 20.35 18.83 -2.89
CA CYS A 27 19.71 19.58 -1.82
C CYS A 27 18.29 19.06 -1.54
N LYS A 28 18.02 18.66 -0.30
CA LYS A 28 16.69 18.17 0.14
C LYS A 28 15.59 19.24 0.09
N ILE A 29 15.95 20.53 0.04
CA ILE A 29 14.99 21.65 0.09
C ILE A 29 14.49 22.01 -1.31
N CYS A 30 15.39 22.06 -2.31
CA CYS A 30 15.07 22.58 -3.65
C CYS A 30 15.50 21.65 -4.79
N TRP A 31 16.04 20.48 -4.47
CA TRP A 31 16.52 19.47 -5.43
C TRP A 31 17.66 19.92 -6.35
N HIS A 32 18.35 21.00 -6.01
CA HIS A 32 19.57 21.40 -6.72
C HIS A 32 20.68 20.37 -6.48
N VAL A 33 21.30 19.89 -7.55
CA VAL A 33 22.44 18.98 -7.49
C VAL A 33 23.74 19.77 -7.62
N TYR A 34 24.60 19.66 -6.60
CA TYR A 34 25.99 20.04 -6.69
C TYR A 34 26.77 18.90 -7.36
N ASP A 35 27.37 19.20 -8.50
CA ASP A 35 28.26 18.29 -9.22
C ASP A 35 29.71 18.76 -9.04
N PRO A 36 30.59 17.95 -8.42
CA PRO A 36 32.01 18.30 -8.28
C PRO A 36 32.69 18.59 -9.61
N THR A 37 32.25 17.99 -10.71
CA THR A 37 32.83 18.23 -12.05
C THR A 37 32.47 19.58 -12.64
N GLU A 38 31.36 20.18 -12.19
CA GLU A 38 30.90 21.51 -12.64
C GLU A 38 31.30 22.61 -11.64
N GLY A 39 31.39 22.30 -10.35
CA GLY A 39 31.63 23.28 -9.29
C GLY A 39 30.38 24.11 -8.98
N CYS A 40 30.54 25.39 -8.67
CA CYS A 40 29.43 26.30 -8.38
C CYS A 40 29.76 27.75 -8.76
N ASP A 41 29.27 28.21 -9.91
CA ASP A 41 29.50 29.57 -10.42
C ASP A 41 29.05 30.66 -9.44
N HIS A 42 27.89 30.47 -8.78
CA HIS A 42 27.34 31.43 -7.83
C HIS A 42 28.28 31.71 -6.65
N TRP A 43 28.94 30.66 -6.15
CA TRP A 43 29.93 30.76 -5.08
C TRP A 43 31.37 30.85 -5.59
N GLN A 44 31.55 30.96 -6.91
CA GLN A 44 32.85 30.96 -7.58
C GLN A 44 33.71 29.73 -7.20
N VAL A 45 33.07 28.59 -6.99
CA VAL A 45 33.73 27.31 -6.71
C VAL A 45 34.15 26.70 -8.05
N PRO A 46 35.44 26.43 -8.29
CA PRO A 46 35.89 25.92 -9.57
C PRO A 46 35.45 24.46 -9.81
N PRO A 47 35.31 24.05 -11.08
CA PRO A 47 35.21 22.65 -11.48
C PRO A 47 36.29 21.77 -10.83
N GLY A 48 35.92 20.56 -10.43
CA GLY A 48 36.78 19.59 -9.74
C GLY A 48 36.80 19.72 -8.21
N THR A 49 36.03 20.64 -7.63
CA THR A 49 35.98 20.81 -6.16
C THR A 49 35.02 19.80 -5.54
N ALA A 50 35.52 18.93 -4.66
CA ALA A 50 34.69 17.99 -3.92
C ALA A 50 33.74 18.72 -2.95
N PHE A 51 32.52 18.18 -2.74
CA PHE A 51 31.57 18.75 -1.78
C PHE A 51 32.11 18.78 -0.33
N ALA A 52 32.95 17.81 0.02
CA ALA A 52 33.67 17.75 1.30
C ALA A 52 34.65 18.93 1.48
N ALA A 53 35.24 19.42 0.38
CA ALA A 53 36.20 20.51 0.37
C ALA A 53 35.56 21.92 0.31
N LEU A 54 34.23 21.99 0.24
CA LEU A 54 33.51 23.27 0.30
C LEU A 54 33.67 23.92 1.68
N PRO A 55 33.72 25.27 1.76
CA PRO A 55 33.75 25.97 3.04
C PRO A 55 32.55 25.67 3.94
N ASP A 56 32.73 25.76 5.25
CA ASP A 56 31.65 25.51 6.24
C ASP A 56 30.46 26.47 6.10
N HIS A 57 30.70 27.68 5.59
CA HIS A 57 29.68 28.69 5.37
C HIS A 57 29.04 28.62 3.98
N TRP A 58 29.45 27.68 3.13
CA TRP A 58 28.84 27.50 1.82
C TRP A 58 27.36 27.09 1.99
N ARG A 59 26.49 27.65 1.14
CA ARG A 59 25.05 27.39 1.14
C ARG A 59 24.57 27.05 -0.26
N CYS A 60 23.47 26.33 -0.36
CA CYS A 60 22.85 26.02 -1.64
C CYS A 60 22.60 27.32 -2.43
N PRO A 61 23.09 27.45 -3.68
CA PRO A 61 22.95 28.66 -4.48
C PRO A 61 21.49 28.94 -4.92
N VAL A 62 20.59 27.97 -4.74
CA VAL A 62 19.18 28.07 -5.14
C VAL A 62 18.27 28.45 -3.96
N CYS A 63 18.48 27.87 -2.78
CA CYS A 63 17.56 28.04 -1.64
C CYS A 63 18.20 28.49 -0.34
N ASP A 64 19.52 28.77 -0.34
CA ASP A 64 20.28 29.16 0.85
C ASP A 64 20.36 28.08 1.96
N GLY A 65 19.96 26.84 1.65
CA GLY A 65 20.07 25.69 2.53
C GLY A 65 21.52 25.39 2.94
N ALA A 66 21.74 25.00 4.19
CA ALA A 66 23.06 24.60 4.69
C ALA A 66 23.54 23.28 4.06
N ARG A 67 24.86 23.03 4.11
CA ARG A 67 25.48 21.80 3.56
C ARG A 67 24.84 20.53 4.10
N ASP A 68 24.49 20.49 5.39
CA ASP A 68 23.84 19.34 6.05
C ASP A 68 22.45 18.98 5.49
N GLN A 69 21.85 19.86 4.68
CA GLN A 69 20.60 19.63 3.96
C GLN A 69 20.80 18.90 2.63
N PHE A 70 22.01 18.43 2.32
CA PHE A 70 22.27 17.68 1.10
C PHE A 70 22.21 16.16 1.32
N MET A 71 22.05 15.39 0.25
CA MET A 71 22.12 13.93 0.22
C MET A 71 23.00 13.47 -0.94
N ALA A 72 23.84 12.46 -0.69
CA ALA A 72 24.68 11.86 -1.73
C ALA A 72 23.82 11.08 -2.74
N LEU A 73 24.01 11.34 -4.03
CA LEU A 73 23.31 10.68 -5.14
C LEU A 73 24.05 9.46 -5.70
N ASP A 74 25.38 9.43 -5.62
CA ASP A 74 26.20 8.36 -6.19
C ASP A 74 27.00 7.64 -5.10
N GLY A 75 26.58 6.40 -4.80
CA GLY A 75 27.23 5.50 -3.86
C GLY A 75 28.21 4.57 -4.57
N GLU A 76 29.42 5.04 -4.86
CA GLU A 76 30.58 4.18 -5.01
C GLU A 76 31.60 4.52 -3.91
N PRO A 77 31.79 3.66 -2.90
CA PRO A 77 32.83 3.88 -1.91
C PRO A 77 34.19 3.56 -2.54
N VAL A 78 35.01 4.59 -2.74
CA VAL A 78 36.43 4.44 -3.09
C VAL A 78 37.26 4.13 -1.84
N SER A 79 38.11 3.12 -2.02
CA SER A 79 38.89 2.37 -1.04
C SER A 79 39.98 3.16 -0.31
N ALA A 80 40.17 2.87 0.99
CA ALA A 80 41.47 2.96 1.69
C ALA A 80 41.50 1.91 2.82
N GLU A 81 42.70 1.38 3.11
CA GLU A 81 43.01 0.04 3.62
C GLU A 81 42.56 -0.40 5.04
N ALA A 82 42.37 -1.74 5.14
CA ALA A 82 42.47 -2.70 6.28
C ALA A 82 41.26 -2.86 7.25
N PRO A 83 41.01 -4.06 7.87
CA PRO A 83 41.63 -5.39 7.73
C PRO A 83 40.65 -6.48 7.22
N THR A 84 41.20 -7.63 6.82
CA THR A 84 40.45 -8.83 6.40
C THR A 84 39.49 -9.30 7.50
N LEU A 85 38.20 -9.06 7.30
CA LEU A 85 37.12 -9.70 8.04
C LEU A 85 36.42 -10.71 7.12
N PRO A 86 35.95 -11.85 7.67
CA PRO A 86 35.57 -13.01 6.88
C PRO A 86 34.37 -12.70 5.98
N ALA A 87 34.35 -13.37 4.83
CA ALA A 87 33.33 -13.30 3.79
C ALA A 87 31.90 -13.15 4.37
N PRO A 88 31.02 -12.35 3.71
CA PRO A 88 29.66 -12.18 4.17
C PRO A 88 29.00 -13.56 4.30
N VAL A 89 28.65 -13.91 5.53
CA VAL A 89 27.85 -15.08 5.83
C VAL A 89 26.59 -14.94 4.98
N ALA A 90 26.35 -15.99 4.20
CA ALA A 90 25.32 -16.09 3.18
C ALA A 90 24.05 -15.29 3.52
N GLN A 91 23.66 -14.42 2.59
CA GLN A 91 22.31 -13.87 2.53
C GLN A 91 21.32 -15.01 2.76
N ALA A 92 20.43 -14.84 3.73
CA ALA A 92 19.41 -15.82 4.05
C ALA A 92 18.61 -16.14 2.77
N THR A 93 18.72 -17.39 2.32
CA THR A 93 17.97 -17.97 1.22
C THR A 93 16.49 -18.06 1.61
N GLY A 94 15.79 -16.92 1.59
CA GLY A 94 14.34 -16.86 1.62
C GLY A 94 13.75 -17.06 0.22
N PRO A 95 12.47 -17.48 0.10
CA PRO A 95 11.79 -17.49 -1.19
C PRO A 95 11.78 -16.08 -1.79
N ALA A 96 11.86 -15.99 -3.11
CA ALA A 96 11.87 -14.73 -3.84
C ALA A 96 10.57 -13.94 -3.59
N LEU A 97 10.68 -12.60 -3.58
CA LEU A 97 9.52 -11.70 -3.54
C LEU A 97 8.53 -12.09 -4.66
N PRO A 98 7.20 -12.00 -4.43
CA PRO A 98 6.19 -12.31 -5.43
C PRO A 98 6.03 -11.13 -6.39
N SER A 99 7.14 -10.74 -7.02
CA SER A 99 7.26 -9.53 -7.85
C SER A 99 6.20 -9.50 -8.96
N GLU A 100 5.88 -10.65 -9.56
CA GLU A 100 4.83 -10.75 -10.58
C GLU A 100 3.44 -10.41 -10.04
N VAL A 101 3.10 -10.85 -8.83
CA VAL A 101 1.79 -10.56 -8.21
C VAL A 101 1.72 -9.08 -7.85
N ILE A 102 2.81 -8.51 -7.32
CA ILE A 102 2.91 -7.08 -6.99
C ILE A 102 2.77 -6.23 -8.26
N THR A 103 3.45 -6.58 -9.35
CA THR A 103 3.31 -5.88 -10.63
C THR A 103 1.88 -5.97 -11.17
N ARG A 104 1.24 -7.15 -11.08
CA ARG A 104 -0.17 -7.33 -11.48
C ARG A 104 -1.12 -6.51 -10.61
N LEU A 105 -0.86 -6.44 -9.31
CA LEU A 105 -1.61 -5.60 -8.37
C LEU A 105 -1.52 -4.12 -8.77
N GLU A 106 -0.31 -3.58 -8.95
CA GLU A 106 -0.13 -2.19 -9.38
C GLU A 106 -0.82 -1.93 -10.72
N ALA A 107 -0.63 -2.79 -11.72
CA ALA A 107 -1.24 -2.65 -13.04
C ALA A 107 -2.78 -2.62 -12.95
N ALA A 108 -3.37 -3.55 -12.20
CA ALA A 108 -4.82 -3.64 -12.03
C ALA A 108 -5.40 -2.36 -11.38
N PHE A 109 -4.70 -1.77 -10.41
CA PHE A 109 -5.14 -0.53 -9.76
C PHE A 109 -4.88 0.72 -10.61
N ARG A 110 -3.82 0.74 -11.44
CA ARG A 110 -3.64 1.80 -12.46
C ARG A 110 -4.75 1.77 -13.51
N GLU A 111 -5.22 0.59 -13.88
CA GLU A 111 -6.38 0.44 -14.77
C GLU A 111 -7.65 0.99 -14.12
N ILE A 112 -7.94 0.67 -12.85
CA ILE A 112 -9.07 1.27 -12.11
C ILE A 112 -8.97 2.79 -12.14
N HIS A 113 -7.79 3.32 -11.84
CA HIS A 113 -7.58 4.75 -11.79
C HIS A 113 -7.98 5.40 -13.12
N THR A 114 -7.51 4.82 -14.23
CA THR A 114 -7.73 5.36 -15.57
C THR A 114 -9.17 5.17 -16.05
N ALA A 115 -9.77 4.00 -15.80
CA ALA A 115 -11.03 3.60 -16.40
C ALA A 115 -12.27 3.99 -15.57
N GLN A 116 -12.17 4.02 -14.25
CA GLN A 116 -13.32 4.18 -13.35
C GLN A 116 -13.21 5.39 -12.43
N MET A 117 -12.02 5.67 -11.90
CA MET A 117 -11.86 6.67 -10.84
C MET A 117 -11.49 8.06 -11.35
N ARG A 118 -10.95 8.17 -12.56
CA ARG A 118 -10.54 9.46 -13.13
C ARG A 118 -11.72 10.46 -13.14
N GLY A 119 -11.50 11.62 -12.53
CA GLY A 119 -12.52 12.68 -12.40
C GLY A 119 -13.49 12.50 -11.23
N MET A 120 -13.34 11.45 -10.41
CA MET A 120 -14.13 11.29 -9.20
C MET A 120 -13.65 12.27 -8.10
N PRO A 121 -14.56 12.90 -7.33
CA PRO A 121 -14.19 13.89 -6.31
C PRO A 121 -13.34 13.37 -5.14
N ILE A 122 -13.06 12.07 -5.08
CA ILE A 122 -12.26 11.40 -4.05
C ILE A 122 -10.82 11.13 -4.50
N VAL A 123 -10.48 11.44 -5.76
CA VAL A 123 -9.18 11.20 -6.35
C VAL A 123 -8.26 12.39 -6.13
N ASN A 124 -7.07 12.12 -5.58
CA ASN A 124 -5.98 13.07 -5.49
C ASN A 124 -5.05 12.90 -6.70
N ASP A 125 -5.14 13.83 -7.67
CA ASP A 125 -4.35 13.80 -8.91
C ASP A 125 -2.83 13.96 -8.70
N ALA A 126 -2.37 14.39 -7.51
CA ALA A 126 -0.95 14.43 -7.17
C ALA A 126 -0.35 13.04 -6.90
N LEU A 127 -1.20 12.03 -6.79
CA LEU A 127 -0.82 10.67 -6.44
C LEU A 127 -0.98 9.71 -7.62
N ALA A 128 -0.28 8.60 -7.53
CA ALA A 128 -0.30 7.49 -8.45
C ALA A 128 -0.38 6.16 -7.67
N VAL A 129 -0.61 5.08 -8.39
CA VAL A 129 -0.66 3.74 -7.79
C VAL A 129 0.75 3.19 -7.60
N LYS A 130 1.07 2.82 -6.36
CA LYS A 130 2.37 2.26 -5.97
C LYS A 130 2.25 1.22 -4.86
N ALA A 131 2.88 0.07 -5.07
CA ALA A 131 3.12 -0.94 -4.04
C ALA A 131 4.41 -0.62 -3.28
N VAL A 132 4.35 -0.69 -1.94
CA VAL A 132 5.41 -0.22 -1.04
C VAL A 132 5.71 -1.29 0.00
N GLY A 133 7.00 -1.51 0.26
CA GLY A 133 7.48 -2.21 1.47
C GLY A 133 7.06 -3.67 1.61
N PHE A 134 6.79 -4.37 0.51
CA PHE A 134 6.43 -5.79 0.55
C PHE A 134 7.55 -6.62 1.19
N ARG A 135 7.20 -7.32 2.27
CA ARG A 135 8.11 -8.18 3.02
C ARG A 135 7.40 -9.44 3.51
N ARG A 136 8.20 -10.45 3.83
CA ARG A 136 7.69 -11.70 4.37
C ARG A 136 7.16 -11.50 5.79
N HIS A 137 5.96 -12.01 6.05
CA HIS A 137 5.33 -12.06 7.36
C HIS A 137 4.76 -13.47 7.59
N GLY A 138 5.52 -14.31 8.28
CA GLY A 138 5.26 -15.75 8.37
C GLY A 138 5.37 -16.42 7.01
N GLU A 139 4.29 -17.08 6.57
CA GLU A 139 4.20 -17.68 5.25
C GLU A 139 3.66 -16.71 4.19
N ARG A 140 3.16 -15.54 4.59
CA ARG A 140 2.48 -14.57 3.73
C ARG A 140 3.38 -13.40 3.37
N TRP A 141 2.92 -12.57 2.45
CA TRP A 141 3.58 -11.32 2.09
C TRP A 141 2.74 -10.13 2.50
N LEU A 142 3.32 -9.24 3.30
CA LEU A 142 2.69 -8.02 3.78
C LEU A 142 3.36 -6.82 3.12
N GLY A 143 2.57 -5.91 2.58
CA GLY A 143 3.03 -4.62 2.08
C GLY A 143 1.92 -3.58 2.17
N ALA A 144 2.13 -2.44 1.54
CA ALA A 144 1.14 -1.38 1.44
C ALA A 144 0.89 -1.03 -0.03
N LEU A 145 -0.33 -0.65 -0.34
CA LEU A 145 -0.76 -0.16 -1.64
C LEU A 145 -1.25 1.28 -1.49
N VAL A 146 -0.50 2.19 -2.08
CA VAL A 146 -0.87 3.60 -2.22
C VAL A 146 -1.66 3.74 -3.52
N THR A 147 -2.82 4.39 -3.44
CA THR A 147 -3.60 4.81 -4.61
C THR A 147 -4.01 6.28 -4.44
N PRO A 148 -4.49 6.94 -5.50
CA PRO A 148 -5.00 8.30 -5.40
C PRO A 148 -6.23 8.50 -4.49
N TRP A 149 -6.90 7.44 -4.04
CA TRP A 149 -8.14 7.54 -3.25
C TRP A 149 -8.11 6.75 -1.93
N PHE A 150 -7.17 5.80 -1.76
CA PHE A 150 -6.90 5.15 -0.47
C PHE A 150 -5.42 4.76 -0.30
N LEU A 151 -5.02 4.52 0.93
CA LEU A 151 -3.81 3.78 1.31
C LEU A 151 -4.21 2.57 2.15
N ASN A 152 -3.87 1.37 1.68
CA ASN A 152 -4.22 0.12 2.35
C ASN A 152 -2.98 -0.72 2.66
N LEU A 153 -2.98 -1.42 3.79
CA LEU A 153 -2.15 -2.60 3.98
C LEU A 153 -2.69 -3.72 3.10
N VAL A 154 -1.80 -4.49 2.48
CA VAL A 154 -2.13 -5.60 1.60
C VAL A 154 -1.38 -6.85 2.07
N LEU A 155 -2.15 -7.91 2.29
CA LEU A 155 -1.64 -9.25 2.56
C LEU A 155 -1.88 -10.12 1.33
N LEU A 156 -0.80 -10.69 0.78
CA LEU A 156 -0.83 -11.63 -0.35
C LEU A 156 -0.57 -13.05 0.18
N PRO A 157 -1.11 -14.08 -0.50
CA PRO A 157 -0.92 -15.47 -0.10
C PRO A 157 0.55 -15.89 -0.20
N GLY A 158 0.95 -16.80 0.68
CA GLY A 158 2.18 -17.58 0.56
C GLY A 158 2.09 -18.73 -0.44
N GLU A 159 3.19 -19.45 -0.65
CA GLU A 159 3.25 -20.64 -1.52
C GLU A 159 2.33 -21.79 -1.05
N GLY A 160 1.98 -21.82 0.25
CA GLY A 160 1.09 -22.83 0.84
C GLY A 160 -0.35 -22.35 1.11
N ASP A 161 -0.67 -21.09 0.81
CA ASP A 161 -1.99 -20.51 1.11
C ASP A 161 -2.95 -20.70 -0.09
N GLU A 162 -3.97 -21.56 0.07
CA GLU A 162 -5.07 -21.72 -0.89
C GLU A 162 -6.18 -20.71 -0.59
N TRP A 163 -6.12 -19.53 -1.20
CA TRP A 163 -7.11 -18.44 -1.03
C TRP A 163 -8.15 -18.38 -2.15
N SER A 164 -8.20 -19.41 -3.00
CA SER A 164 -9.15 -19.55 -4.10
C SER A 164 -10.63 -19.46 -3.66
N GLY A 165 -10.92 -19.83 -2.40
CA GLY A 165 -12.25 -19.76 -1.78
C GLY A 165 -12.56 -18.51 -0.96
N LEU A 166 -11.70 -17.48 -0.92
CA LEU A 166 -12.00 -16.25 -0.16
C LEU A 166 -13.24 -15.56 -0.73
N VAL A 167 -14.19 -15.24 0.15
CA VAL A 167 -15.43 -14.53 -0.21
C VAL A 167 -15.14 -13.02 -0.21
N PRO A 168 -15.21 -12.32 -1.35
CA PRO A 168 -14.96 -10.88 -1.39
C PRO A 168 -15.90 -10.11 -0.46
N GLY A 169 -15.35 -9.18 0.31
CA GLY A 169 -16.08 -8.38 1.30
C GLY A 169 -16.17 -9.01 2.70
N ALA A 170 -15.83 -10.29 2.86
CA ALA A 170 -15.71 -10.90 4.19
C ALA A 170 -14.56 -10.23 4.98
N LYS A 171 -14.75 -10.12 6.30
CA LYS A 171 -13.80 -9.47 7.21
C LYS A 171 -13.08 -10.51 8.06
N GLU A 172 -11.81 -10.28 8.34
CA GLU A 172 -10.98 -11.12 9.19
C GLU A 172 -10.09 -10.25 10.06
N LEU A 173 -10.05 -10.53 11.37
CA LEU A 173 -9.13 -9.86 12.30
C LEU A 173 -7.79 -10.58 12.29
N ILE A 174 -6.73 -9.82 12.00
CA ILE A 174 -5.35 -10.31 12.00
C ILE A 174 -4.58 -9.60 13.13
N GLU A 175 -3.93 -10.39 13.97
CA GLU A 175 -3.10 -9.87 15.05
C GLU A 175 -1.69 -9.53 14.55
N PHE A 176 -1.25 -8.34 14.92
CA PHE A 176 0.12 -7.87 14.81
C PHE A 176 0.64 -7.47 16.21
N PRO A 177 1.96 -7.33 16.40
CA PRO A 177 2.51 -6.85 17.68
C PRO A 177 1.85 -5.56 18.18
N SER A 178 1.55 -4.62 17.28
CA SER A 178 0.88 -3.36 17.61
C SER A 178 -0.63 -3.47 17.86
N GLY A 179 -1.26 -4.63 17.66
CA GLY A 179 -2.69 -4.82 17.93
C GLY A 179 -3.45 -5.61 16.86
N TRP A 180 -4.77 -5.51 16.88
CA TRP A 180 -5.68 -6.23 15.98
C TRP A 180 -6.15 -5.34 14.84
N TYR A 181 -6.07 -5.85 13.62
CA TYR A 181 -6.42 -5.12 12.41
C TYR A 181 -7.46 -5.88 11.61
N GLU A 182 -8.50 -5.17 11.16
CA GLU A 182 -9.55 -5.74 10.32
C GLU A 182 -9.12 -5.71 8.85
N PHE A 183 -8.97 -6.91 8.27
CA PHE A 183 -8.67 -7.11 6.87
C PHE A 183 -9.93 -7.56 6.13
N VAL A 184 -10.22 -6.89 5.02
CA VAL A 184 -11.30 -7.26 4.11
C VAL A 184 -10.74 -8.16 3.01
N HIS A 185 -11.39 -9.29 2.77
CA HIS A 185 -11.07 -10.21 1.68
C HIS A 185 -11.43 -9.56 0.35
N ALA A 186 -10.49 -9.61 -0.59
CA ALA A 186 -10.68 -9.12 -1.94
C ALA A 186 -10.23 -10.19 -2.92
N ASN A 187 -10.93 -10.28 -4.05
CA ASN A 187 -10.50 -11.11 -5.16
C ASN A 187 -10.63 -10.29 -6.43
N ARG A 188 -9.54 -10.21 -7.19
CA ARG A 188 -9.48 -9.37 -8.37
C ARG A 188 -8.91 -10.14 -9.55
N LYS A 189 -9.61 -10.08 -10.67
CA LYS A 189 -9.18 -10.70 -11.93
C LYS A 189 -7.77 -10.18 -12.29
N GLY A 190 -6.85 -11.10 -12.56
CA GLY A 190 -5.44 -10.80 -12.87
C GLY A 190 -4.50 -10.78 -11.66
N VAL A 191 -4.97 -10.36 -10.48
CA VAL A 191 -4.17 -10.33 -9.24
C VAL A 191 -4.34 -11.62 -8.43
N GLY A 192 -5.58 -12.11 -8.36
CA GLY A 192 -5.98 -13.20 -7.47
C GLY A 192 -6.58 -12.68 -6.17
N ALA A 193 -6.68 -13.59 -5.19
CA ALA A 193 -7.21 -13.29 -3.87
C ALA A 193 -6.14 -12.62 -3.00
N TYR A 194 -6.52 -11.56 -2.29
CA TYR A 194 -5.69 -10.84 -1.33
C TYR A 194 -6.55 -10.29 -0.20
N LYS A 195 -5.93 -9.87 0.89
CA LYS A 195 -6.64 -9.19 1.99
C LYS A 195 -6.14 -7.77 2.11
N ALA A 196 -7.02 -6.82 2.41
CA ALA A 196 -6.67 -5.42 2.54
C ALA A 196 -7.21 -4.79 3.81
N CYS A 197 -6.40 -3.97 4.49
CA CYS A 197 -6.82 -3.17 5.64
C CYS A 197 -6.63 -1.69 5.30
N SER A 198 -7.71 -0.91 5.35
CA SER A 198 -7.67 0.51 5.02
C SER A 198 -6.99 1.32 6.13
N LEU A 199 -5.96 2.10 5.76
CA LEU A 199 -5.27 3.00 6.68
C LEU A 199 -5.71 4.44 6.49
N PHE A 200 -5.75 4.90 5.24
CA PHE A 200 -6.16 6.27 4.91
C PHE A 200 -7.19 6.28 3.80
N SER A 201 -8.26 7.03 4.04
CA SER A 201 -9.28 7.41 3.07
C SER A 201 -10.03 8.62 3.65
N PRO A 202 -10.07 9.78 2.97
CA PRO A 202 -9.53 10.07 1.64
C PRO A 202 -8.01 10.33 1.65
N MET A 203 -7.40 10.47 0.46
CA MET A 203 -5.95 10.68 0.28
C MET A 203 -5.53 12.14 0.10
N PHE A 204 -6.40 13.11 0.44
CA PHE A 204 -6.15 14.54 0.21
C PHE A 204 -5.10 15.15 1.15
N GLU A 205 -4.82 14.49 2.28
CA GLU A 205 -3.80 14.92 3.23
C GLU A 205 -2.37 14.73 2.71
N PHE A 206 -2.21 13.97 1.63
CA PHE A 206 -0.93 13.70 1.00
C PHE A 206 -0.70 14.67 -0.16
N ALA A 207 0.25 15.59 0.02
CA ALA A 207 0.62 16.56 -1.00
C ALA A 207 1.47 15.95 -2.14
N SER A 208 2.09 14.79 -1.89
CA SER A 208 2.98 14.15 -2.86
C SER A 208 3.03 12.63 -2.71
N MET A 209 3.49 11.97 -3.77
CA MET A 209 3.78 10.54 -3.74
C MET A 209 4.83 10.16 -2.70
N LEU A 210 5.88 10.98 -2.52
CA LEU A 210 6.91 10.71 -1.53
C LEU A 210 6.30 10.60 -0.13
N GLN A 211 5.54 11.61 0.28
CA GLN A 211 4.86 11.63 1.57
C GLN A 211 3.96 10.40 1.76
N ALA A 212 3.15 10.05 0.76
CA ALA A 212 2.28 8.88 0.84
C ALA A 212 3.07 7.56 0.97
N THR A 213 4.18 7.40 0.24
CA THR A 213 5.01 6.20 0.32
C THR A 213 5.83 6.10 1.60
N GLU A 214 6.27 7.23 2.16
CA GLU A 214 6.94 7.27 3.46
C GLU A 214 5.97 6.94 4.59
N THR A 215 4.76 7.51 4.56
CA THR A 215 3.69 7.14 5.51
C THR A 215 3.31 5.67 5.40
N ALA A 216 3.21 5.13 4.18
CA ALA A 216 2.97 3.69 3.97
C ALA A 216 4.09 2.84 4.59
N SER A 217 5.34 3.23 4.39
CA SER A 217 6.52 2.53 4.95
C SER A 217 6.56 2.62 6.48
N ALA A 218 6.26 3.79 7.04
CA ALA A 218 6.17 4.00 8.47
C ALA A 218 5.07 3.15 9.10
N ALA A 219 3.87 3.11 8.49
CA ALA A 219 2.77 2.26 8.95
C ALA A 219 3.16 0.77 8.97
N LEU A 220 3.87 0.29 7.95
CA LEU A 220 4.39 -1.08 7.92
C LEU A 220 5.39 -1.35 9.06
N VAL A 221 6.25 -0.40 9.41
CA VAL A 221 7.16 -0.53 10.55
C VAL A 221 6.36 -0.54 11.86
N SER A 222 5.44 0.41 12.04
CA SER A 222 4.63 0.56 13.26
C SER A 222 3.76 -0.64 13.57
N LEU A 223 3.32 -1.43 12.57
CA LEU A 223 2.61 -2.70 12.81
C LEU A 223 3.37 -3.67 13.73
N PHE A 224 4.69 -3.59 13.75
CA PHE A 224 5.55 -4.52 14.49
C PHE A 224 6.13 -3.90 15.74
N ASP A 225 5.73 -2.68 16.07
CA ASP A 225 6.13 -2.01 17.31
C ASP A 225 5.10 -2.33 18.41
N PRO A 226 5.45 -3.15 19.42
CA PRO A 226 4.55 -3.50 20.51
C PRO A 226 4.25 -2.30 21.42
N SER A 227 5.04 -1.23 21.39
CA SER A 227 4.80 -0.03 22.21
C SER A 227 3.58 0.78 21.76
N ILE A 228 3.16 0.60 20.49
CA ILE A 228 1.98 1.25 19.90
C ILE A 228 0.69 0.47 20.23
N ARG A 229 0.81 -0.69 20.88
CA ARG A 229 -0.34 -1.52 21.24
C ARG A 229 -1.25 -0.79 22.21
N GLU A 230 -2.31 -0.21 21.68
CA GLU A 230 -3.51 0.10 22.45
C GLU A 230 -4.12 -1.24 22.88
N ASP A 231 -4.70 -1.33 24.09
CA ASP A 231 -5.45 -2.49 24.57
C ASP A 231 -6.76 -2.66 23.74
N GLY A 232 -6.60 -2.96 22.46
CA GLY A 232 -7.63 -2.87 21.41
C GLY A 232 -8.35 -4.18 21.14
N ALA A 233 -7.93 -5.29 21.76
CA ALA A 233 -8.62 -6.57 21.62
C ALA A 233 -10.10 -6.44 22.04
N GLN A 234 -10.38 -5.69 23.11
CA GLN A 234 -11.73 -5.48 23.61
C GLN A 234 -12.52 -4.48 22.74
N THR A 235 -11.89 -3.43 22.24
CA THR A 235 -12.54 -2.42 21.37
C THR A 235 -12.89 -2.98 19.99
N ALA A 236 -12.00 -3.78 19.40
CA ALA A 236 -12.25 -4.45 18.12
C ALA A 236 -13.35 -5.52 18.23
N GLU A 237 -13.33 -6.31 19.31
CA GLU A 237 -14.36 -7.31 19.61
C GLU A 237 -15.73 -6.67 19.89
N ILE A 238 -15.77 -5.55 20.64
CA ILE A 238 -17.00 -4.77 20.87
C ILE A 238 -17.57 -4.23 19.55
N ARG A 239 -16.71 -3.74 18.65
CA ARG A 239 -17.13 -3.27 17.32
C ARG A 239 -17.69 -4.42 16.49
N ARG A 240 -17.03 -5.58 16.46
CA ARG A 240 -17.53 -6.77 15.76
C ARG A 240 -18.90 -7.17 16.26
N ARG A 241 -19.08 -7.31 17.58
CA ARG A 241 -20.36 -7.68 18.18
C ARG A 241 -21.47 -6.70 17.82
N ARG A 242 -21.17 -5.39 17.79
CA ARG A 242 -22.14 -4.36 17.39
C ARG A 242 -22.47 -4.42 15.89
N GLU A 243 -21.49 -4.70 15.03
CA GLU A 243 -21.71 -4.85 13.59
C GLU A 243 -22.50 -6.13 13.26
N GLU A 244 -22.27 -7.23 14.00
CA GLU A 244 -23.05 -8.46 13.92
C GLU A 244 -24.50 -8.26 14.43
N GLU A 245 -24.69 -7.48 15.49
CA GLU A 245 -26.00 -7.12 16.02
C GLU A 245 -26.78 -6.16 15.10
N LEU A 246 -26.08 -5.27 14.37
CA LEU A 246 -26.67 -4.38 13.37
C LEU A 246 -26.83 -5.01 11.98
N ALA A 247 -26.28 -6.19 11.74
CA ALA A 247 -26.40 -6.85 10.45
C ALA A 247 -27.89 -7.18 10.20
N PRO A 248 -28.47 -6.73 9.07
CA PRO A 248 -29.82 -7.13 8.72
C PRO A 248 -29.87 -8.67 8.63
N PRO A 249 -30.93 -9.32 9.14
CA PRO A 249 -31.06 -10.76 9.05
C PRO A 249 -30.91 -11.18 7.58
N PRO A 250 -30.23 -12.30 7.30
CA PRO A 250 -30.04 -12.77 5.94
C PRO A 250 -31.41 -12.84 5.26
N GLU A 251 -31.52 -12.14 4.13
CA GLU A 251 -32.74 -12.14 3.34
C GLU A 251 -33.11 -13.60 3.07
N PRO A 252 -34.34 -14.03 3.43
CA PRO A 252 -34.71 -15.43 3.28
C PRO A 252 -34.48 -15.82 1.82
N ALA A 253 -33.73 -16.91 1.61
CA ALA A 253 -33.46 -17.45 0.29
C ALA A 253 -34.76 -17.45 -0.53
N PRO A 254 -34.73 -17.07 -1.83
CA PRO A 254 -35.92 -17.10 -2.66
C PRO A 254 -36.52 -18.49 -2.53
N ALA A 255 -37.77 -18.51 -2.04
CA ALA A 255 -38.49 -19.76 -1.80
C ALA A 255 -38.35 -20.66 -3.03
N PRO A 256 -38.13 -21.98 -2.85
CA PRO A 256 -38.08 -22.89 -3.98
C PRO A 256 -39.31 -22.63 -4.83
N THR A 257 -39.08 -22.28 -6.09
CA THR A 257 -40.15 -22.06 -7.06
C THR A 257 -41.00 -23.31 -7.04
N GLN A 258 -42.22 -23.19 -6.49
CA GLN A 258 -43.21 -24.24 -6.59
C GLN A 258 -43.38 -24.54 -8.09
N PRO A 259 -43.46 -25.81 -8.51
CA PRO A 259 -43.76 -26.12 -9.90
C PRO A 259 -45.03 -25.37 -10.27
N GLN A 260 -44.89 -24.44 -11.21
CA GLN A 260 -46.01 -23.69 -11.75
C GLN A 260 -46.97 -24.71 -12.34
N THR A 261 -48.12 -24.89 -11.70
CA THR A 261 -49.26 -25.56 -12.31
C THR A 261 -49.58 -24.76 -13.56
N GLU A 262 -49.30 -25.33 -14.73
CA GLU A 262 -49.72 -24.75 -16.01
C GLU A 262 -51.21 -24.38 -15.90
N PRO A 263 -51.62 -23.18 -16.34
CA PRO A 263 -53.04 -22.90 -16.48
C PRO A 263 -53.59 -23.90 -17.49
N MET A 264 -54.41 -24.82 -17.00
CA MET A 264 -55.10 -25.83 -17.77
C MET A 264 -55.80 -25.15 -18.96
N ARG A 265 -55.22 -25.32 -20.15
CA ARG A 265 -55.85 -24.86 -21.39
C ARG A 265 -57.22 -25.55 -21.49
N PRO A 266 -58.33 -24.80 -21.57
CA PRO A 266 -59.64 -25.43 -21.71
C PRO A 266 -59.66 -26.26 -22.99
N SER A 267 -60.04 -27.52 -22.87
CA SER A 267 -60.11 -28.43 -24.01
C SER A 267 -61.14 -27.92 -25.03
N ARG A 268 -60.90 -28.17 -26.33
CA ARG A 268 -61.78 -27.77 -27.44
C ARG A 268 -63.25 -28.20 -27.26
N ARG A 269 -63.51 -29.20 -26.40
CA ARG A 269 -64.85 -29.71 -26.09
C ARG A 269 -65.69 -28.73 -25.25
N THR A 270 -65.07 -27.79 -24.55
CA THR A 270 -65.76 -26.73 -23.79
C THR A 270 -66.11 -25.50 -24.65
N LEU A 271 -65.55 -25.38 -25.85
CA LEU A 271 -65.75 -24.24 -26.75
C LEU A 271 -66.84 -24.44 -27.82
N LEU A 272 -67.40 -25.64 -27.98
CA LEU A 272 -68.47 -25.93 -28.94
C LEU A 272 -69.68 -26.48 -28.17
N GLY A 273 -70.55 -25.58 -27.73
CA GLY A 273 -71.76 -25.89 -26.98
C GLY A 273 -72.65 -26.90 -27.70
N MET A 274 -72.82 -28.07 -27.09
CA MET A 274 -73.92 -29.01 -27.32
C MET A 274 -74.28 -29.63 -25.97
N GLY A 275 -75.42 -29.22 -25.45
CA GLY A 275 -75.94 -29.64 -24.16
C GLY A 275 -76.80 -30.90 -24.22
N THR A 276 -77.21 -31.34 -23.04
CA THR A 276 -78.48 -31.97 -22.59
C THR A 276 -78.15 -32.46 -21.16
N GLY A 277 -78.69 -31.89 -20.09
CA GLY A 277 -80.10 -31.97 -19.70
C GLY A 277 -80.35 -33.35 -19.08
N ASP A 278 -80.39 -33.47 -17.74
CA ASP A 278 -81.59 -33.84 -16.97
C ASP A 278 -81.28 -34.05 -15.45
N SER A 279 -82.06 -33.34 -14.63
CA SER A 279 -82.82 -33.70 -13.41
C SER A 279 -82.35 -34.70 -12.32
N ALA A 280 -82.88 -34.38 -11.13
CA ALA A 280 -83.25 -35.19 -9.95
C ALA A 280 -82.18 -35.38 -8.86
N ASP A 281 -82.34 -34.76 -7.68
CA ASP A 281 -83.20 -35.08 -6.52
C ASP A 281 -82.60 -36.15 -5.58
N ALA A 282 -82.46 -35.73 -4.31
CA ALA A 282 -82.33 -36.48 -3.04
C ALA A 282 -81.11 -36.07 -2.19
#